data_AF-X6MJT1-F1
#
_entry.id   AF-X6MJT1-F1
#
_cell.length_a   1.000
_cell.length_b   1.000
_cell.length_c   1.000
_cell.angle_alpha   90.00
_cell.angle_beta   90.00
_cell.angle_gamma   90.00
#
_symmetry.space_group_name_H-M   'P 1'
#
loop_
_entity.id
_entity.type
_entity.pdbx_description
1 polymer ?
#
loop_
_entity_poly.entity_id
_entity_poly.type
_entity_poly.pdbx_seq_one_letter_code
_entity_poly.pdbx_strand_id
1 'polypeptide(L)'
;MDMILCGFVLYLVFCIFQIFKRNCLQRRGNNALALFQNGWIPLMYLFYFQHRIDDDTIELLLPDSVKAENDPSFWELTDKSGNSLLQFSIQNDKPYFEYRLELLKKWMPHESYQKLIRSKDDVTLHFPLLFDARTPLMCAFYFQQEISDDAVELLLPEEHKTDPAFWEMKTKVLYFFFKKIQSKNKKIKNKKIRISMLQFLEWQFHDYKLISAKDEVPFTIHCLYICLFDCTLELYLILQCVVYEGCGPLMCAFHDKETVSGELMELLIPEQSRYDSSFWEMKDKRGGSLLLYAIWNSRHYCTARLKMLKRYMPEESFQKLVVLLLLFCACHFLSIFDSFFKTNTKQKNKTAREKAVVIRFLLSREN
;
A
#
# COMPACT_ATOMS: atom_id res chain seq x y z
N MET A 1 -20.44 -21.16 19.95
CA MET A 1 -21.24 -20.20 19.16
C MET A 1 -21.22 -20.52 17.67
N ASP A 2 -20.27 -21.33 17.17
CA ASP A 2 -20.09 -21.56 15.72
C ASP A 2 -21.12 -22.48 15.05
N MET A 3 -21.79 -23.36 15.79
CA MET A 3 -22.82 -24.25 15.19
C MET A 3 -24.11 -23.51 14.81
N ILE A 4 -24.48 -22.45 15.52
CA ILE A 4 -25.69 -21.65 15.21
C ILE A 4 -25.46 -20.81 13.96
N LEU A 5 -24.25 -20.26 13.79
CA LEU A 5 -23.90 -19.49 12.60
C LEU A 5 -23.82 -20.38 11.34
N CYS A 6 -23.29 -21.60 11.48
CA CYS A 6 -23.24 -22.57 10.38
C CYS A 6 -24.65 -23.04 9.98
N GLY A 7 -25.52 -23.31 10.96
CA GLY A 7 -26.93 -23.64 10.72
C GLY A 7 -27.71 -22.50 10.06
N PHE A 8 -27.45 -21.24 10.44
CA PHE A 8 -28.10 -20.08 9.86
C PHE A 8 -27.64 -19.82 8.42
N VAL A 9 -26.35 -20.00 8.11
CA VAL A 9 -25.83 -19.89 6.73
C VAL A 9 -26.39 -21.00 5.84
N LEU A 10 -26.43 -22.25 6.32
CA LEU A 10 -27.04 -23.36 5.59
C LEU A 10 -28.55 -23.14 5.38
N TYR A 11 -29.25 -22.61 6.38
CA TYR A 11 -30.66 -22.23 6.26
C TYR A 11 -30.86 -21.10 5.24
N LEU A 12 -29.98 -20.09 5.21
CA LEU A 12 -30.05 -19.01 4.23
C LEU A 12 -29.76 -19.49 2.81
N VAL A 13 -28.76 -20.37 2.63
CA VAL A 13 -28.47 -21.02 1.34
C VAL A 13 -29.66 -21.89 0.92
N PHE A 14 -30.26 -22.64 1.84
CA PHE A 14 -31.46 -23.43 1.57
C PHE A 14 -32.66 -22.54 1.22
N CYS A 15 -32.88 -21.42 1.91
CA CYS A 15 -33.95 -20.47 1.59
C CYS A 15 -33.71 -19.81 0.23
N ILE A 16 -32.48 -19.41 -0.09
CA ILE A 16 -32.11 -18.89 -1.42
C ILE A 16 -32.35 -19.95 -2.48
N PHE A 17 -31.99 -21.20 -2.23
CA PHE A 17 -32.22 -22.33 -3.12
C PHE A 17 -33.72 -22.63 -3.31
N GLN A 18 -34.54 -22.54 -2.26
CA GLN A 18 -35.99 -22.72 -2.36
C GLN A 18 -36.66 -21.55 -3.09
N ILE A 19 -36.19 -20.32 -2.89
CA ILE A 19 -36.64 -19.15 -3.65
C ILE A 19 -36.26 -19.31 -5.13
N PHE A 20 -35.05 -19.80 -5.40
CA PHE A 20 -34.57 -20.11 -6.75
C PHE A 20 -35.42 -21.19 -7.41
N LYS A 21 -35.64 -22.32 -6.73
CA LYS A 21 -36.48 -23.44 -7.18
C LYS A 21 -37.92 -22.98 -7.45
N ARG A 22 -38.50 -22.15 -6.59
CA ARG A 22 -39.88 -21.66 -6.72
C ARG A 22 -40.04 -20.66 -7.87
N ASN A 23 -39.06 -19.78 -8.08
CA ASN A 23 -39.06 -18.81 -9.18
C ASN A 23 -38.69 -19.42 -10.54
N CYS A 24 -37.82 -20.43 -10.58
CA CYS A 24 -37.48 -21.17 -11.80
C CYS A 24 -38.60 -22.13 -12.22
N LEU A 25 -39.29 -22.81 -11.28
CA LEU A 25 -40.40 -23.71 -11.61
C LEU A 25 -41.69 -22.97 -12.01
N GLN A 26 -41.92 -21.73 -11.54
CA GLN A 26 -43.08 -20.93 -11.97
C GLN A 26 -42.89 -20.28 -13.35
N ARG A 27 -41.67 -20.21 -13.87
CA ARG A 27 -41.40 -19.79 -15.25
C ARG A 27 -41.04 -21.01 -16.10
N ARG A 28 -42.05 -21.82 -16.44
CA ARG A 28 -41.97 -22.78 -17.56
C ARG A 28 -41.73 -21.98 -18.85
N GLY A 29 -40.45 -21.81 -19.15
CA GLY A 29 -39.94 -21.06 -20.28
C GLY A 29 -38.46 -20.78 -20.07
N ASN A 30 -37.64 -21.84 -20.13
CA ASN A 30 -36.20 -21.96 -20.44
C ASN A 30 -35.17 -20.87 -20.01
N ASN A 31 -35.52 -19.90 -19.19
CA ASN A 31 -34.60 -18.82 -18.83
C ASN A 31 -34.01 -19.08 -17.44
N ALA A 32 -33.04 -20.00 -17.39
CA ALA A 32 -32.19 -20.23 -16.21
C ALA A 32 -31.32 -19.00 -15.83
N LEU A 33 -31.35 -17.95 -16.65
CA LEU A 33 -30.74 -16.65 -16.40
C LEU A 33 -31.64 -15.75 -15.52
N ALA A 34 -32.05 -16.25 -14.36
CA ALA A 34 -32.68 -15.39 -13.35
C ALA A 34 -31.60 -14.48 -12.73
N LEU A 35 -31.33 -13.35 -13.37
CA LEU A 35 -30.44 -12.32 -12.84
C LEU A 35 -31.10 -11.69 -11.60
N PHE A 36 -30.37 -11.66 -10.49
CA PHE A 36 -30.78 -10.92 -9.30
C PHE A 36 -30.73 -9.40 -9.56
N GLN A 37 -31.25 -8.57 -8.65
CA GLN A 37 -31.32 -7.11 -8.84
C GLN A 37 -29.97 -6.44 -9.11
N ASN A 38 -28.85 -7.06 -8.73
CA ASN A 38 -27.47 -6.62 -8.97
C ASN A 38 -26.85 -7.20 -10.25
N GLY A 39 -27.57 -8.01 -11.03
CA GLY A 39 -27.06 -8.70 -12.21
C GLY A 39 -26.28 -9.97 -11.89
N TRP A 40 -26.29 -10.44 -10.63
CA TRP A 40 -25.57 -11.66 -10.27
C TRP A 40 -26.35 -12.88 -10.74
N ILE A 41 -25.62 -13.89 -11.20
CA ILE A 41 -26.15 -15.25 -11.39
C ILE A 41 -25.85 -16.10 -10.14
N PRO A 42 -26.57 -17.21 -9.89
CA PRO A 42 -26.33 -18.08 -8.74
C PRO A 42 -24.87 -18.52 -8.58
N LEU A 43 -24.19 -18.78 -9.70
CA LEU A 43 -22.79 -19.19 -9.69
C LEU A 43 -21.87 -18.08 -9.14
N MET A 44 -22.16 -16.80 -9.41
CA MET A 44 -21.40 -15.67 -8.83
C MET A 44 -21.54 -15.63 -7.30
N TYR A 45 -22.74 -15.88 -6.76
CA TYR A 45 -22.94 -15.99 -5.31
C TYR A 45 -22.12 -17.14 -4.71
N LEU A 46 -22.12 -18.30 -5.38
CA LEU A 46 -21.36 -19.46 -4.95
C LEU A 46 -19.87 -19.12 -4.83
N PHE A 47 -19.28 -18.57 -5.89
CA PHE A 47 -17.85 -18.25 -5.94
C PHE A 47 -17.46 -17.09 -5.02
N TYR A 48 -18.37 -16.17 -4.70
CA TYR A 48 -18.10 -15.06 -3.78
C TYR A 48 -18.15 -15.45 -2.30
N PHE A 49 -19.10 -16.30 -1.90
CA PHE A 49 -19.36 -16.60 -0.49
C PHE A 49 -18.82 -17.94 0.00
N GLN A 50 -18.77 -18.97 -0.86
CA GLN A 50 -18.39 -20.31 -0.45
C GLN A 50 -16.89 -20.52 -0.56
N HIS A 51 -16.30 -21.11 0.48
CA HIS A 51 -14.87 -21.43 0.52
C HIS A 51 -14.57 -22.84 -0.01
N ARG A 52 -15.55 -23.74 0.06
CA ARG A 52 -15.52 -25.09 -0.50
C ARG A 52 -16.64 -25.20 -1.51
N ILE A 53 -16.26 -25.51 -2.75
CA ILE A 53 -17.15 -25.71 -3.88
C ILE A 53 -16.80 -27.09 -4.44
N ASP A 54 -17.78 -27.88 -4.83
CA ASP A 54 -17.55 -29.16 -5.49
C ASP A 54 -18.19 -29.15 -6.88
N ASP A 55 -17.81 -30.14 -7.68
CA ASP A 55 -18.31 -30.31 -9.04
C ASP A 55 -19.84 -30.46 -9.07
N ASP A 56 -20.40 -31.25 -8.15
CA ASP A 56 -21.85 -31.49 -8.04
C ASP A 56 -22.63 -30.18 -7.84
N THR A 57 -22.11 -29.27 -7.01
CA THR A 57 -22.74 -27.96 -6.77
C THR A 57 -22.67 -27.06 -8.00
N ILE A 58 -21.55 -27.07 -8.73
CA ILE A 58 -21.43 -26.30 -9.99
C ILE A 58 -22.39 -26.88 -11.03
N GLU A 59 -22.39 -28.20 -11.21
CA GLU A 59 -23.27 -28.90 -12.13
C GLU A 59 -24.74 -28.61 -11.84
N LEU A 60 -25.14 -28.60 -10.57
CA LEU A 60 -26.52 -28.29 -10.17
C LEU A 60 -26.95 -26.86 -10.53
N LEU A 61 -26.01 -25.91 -10.52
CA LEU A 61 -26.28 -24.49 -10.77
C LEU A 61 -26.13 -24.07 -12.23
N LEU A 62 -25.51 -24.92 -13.07
CA LEU A 62 -25.35 -24.66 -14.49
C LEU A 62 -26.67 -24.89 -15.26
N PRO A 63 -27.09 -23.94 -16.12
CA PRO A 63 -28.19 -24.16 -17.05
C PRO A 63 -27.93 -25.36 -17.98
N ASP A 64 -28.98 -26.13 -18.30
CA ASP A 64 -28.86 -27.27 -19.22
C ASP A 64 -28.37 -26.85 -20.62
N SER A 65 -28.71 -25.64 -21.08
CA SER A 65 -28.22 -25.08 -22.34
C SER A 65 -26.70 -24.87 -22.33
N VAL A 66 -26.15 -24.39 -21.21
CA VAL A 66 -24.71 -24.18 -21.04
C VAL A 66 -23.99 -25.52 -20.99
N LYS A 67 -24.58 -26.53 -20.33
CA LYS A 67 -24.02 -27.90 -20.31
C LYS A 67 -23.99 -28.54 -21.69
N ALA A 68 -25.01 -28.30 -22.51
CA ALA A 68 -25.15 -28.92 -23.82
C ALA A 68 -24.28 -28.25 -24.90
N GLU A 69 -24.22 -26.91 -24.90
CA GLU A 69 -23.65 -26.13 -26.01
C GLU A 69 -22.33 -25.44 -25.65
N ASN A 70 -21.93 -25.49 -24.37
CA ASN A 70 -20.75 -24.80 -23.84
C ASN A 70 -20.73 -23.30 -24.21
N ASP A 71 -21.87 -22.64 -24.11
CA ASP A 71 -22.10 -21.26 -24.53
C ASP A 71 -21.13 -20.27 -23.82
N PRO A 72 -20.18 -19.64 -24.54
CA PRO A 72 -19.24 -18.66 -23.98
C PRO A 72 -19.93 -17.46 -23.33
N SER A 73 -21.11 -17.07 -23.84
CA SER A 73 -21.80 -15.85 -23.41
C SER A 73 -22.21 -15.90 -21.93
N PHE A 74 -22.53 -17.10 -21.42
CA PHE A 74 -22.85 -17.32 -20.01
C PHE A 74 -21.64 -17.08 -19.10
N TRP A 75 -20.48 -17.61 -19.48
CA TRP A 75 -19.26 -17.55 -18.68
C TRP A 75 -18.64 -16.16 -18.64
N GLU A 76 -18.90 -15.37 -19.67
CA GLU A 76 -18.42 -14.00 -19.83
C GLU A 76 -19.41 -12.95 -19.31
N LEU A 77 -20.52 -13.37 -18.69
CA LEU A 77 -21.45 -12.46 -18.03
C LEU A 77 -20.76 -11.68 -16.92
N THR A 78 -21.12 -10.39 -16.85
CA THR A 78 -20.71 -9.49 -15.78
C THR A 78 -21.91 -8.98 -15.00
N ASP A 79 -21.69 -8.63 -13.73
CA ASP A 79 -22.69 -7.93 -12.95
C ASP A 79 -22.86 -6.47 -13.39
N LYS A 80 -23.78 -5.74 -12.74
CA LYS A 80 -24.00 -4.30 -13.03
C LYS A 80 -22.77 -3.42 -12.79
N SER A 81 -21.76 -3.91 -12.08
CA SER A 81 -20.50 -3.23 -11.80
C SER A 81 -19.35 -3.72 -12.69
N GLY A 82 -19.64 -4.58 -13.66
CA GLY A 82 -18.64 -5.14 -14.58
C GLY A 82 -17.82 -6.28 -14.01
N ASN A 83 -18.14 -6.83 -12.83
CA ASN A 83 -17.40 -7.96 -12.26
C ASN A 83 -17.82 -9.27 -12.95
N SER A 84 -16.83 -9.99 -13.49
CA SER A 84 -17.01 -11.35 -14.03
C SER A 84 -17.06 -12.41 -12.93
N LEU A 85 -17.45 -13.64 -13.28
CA LEU A 85 -17.40 -14.79 -12.37
C LEU A 85 -15.99 -15.05 -11.80
N LEU A 86 -14.96 -14.86 -12.62
CA LEU A 86 -13.56 -14.92 -12.19
C LEU A 86 -13.26 -13.88 -11.10
N GLN A 87 -13.76 -12.65 -11.29
CA GLN A 87 -13.54 -11.55 -10.35
C GLN A 87 -14.22 -11.82 -8.99
N PHE A 88 -15.38 -12.49 -8.96
CA PHE A 88 -16.02 -12.95 -7.73
C PHE A 88 -15.18 -14.01 -6.99
N SER A 89 -14.62 -14.98 -7.73
CA SER A 89 -13.70 -15.97 -7.16
C SER A 89 -12.46 -15.33 -6.51
N ILE A 90 -11.96 -14.26 -7.13
CA ILE A 90 -10.80 -13.48 -6.66
C ILE A 90 -11.13 -12.55 -5.49
N GLN A 91 -12.35 -12.04 -5.38
CA GLN A 91 -12.75 -11.19 -4.25
C GLN A 91 -13.05 -12.00 -2.98
N ASN A 92 -13.35 -13.29 -3.13
CA ASN A 92 -13.58 -14.20 -2.02
C ASN A 92 -12.29 -14.47 -1.24
N ASP A 93 -12.12 -13.80 -0.10
CA ASP A 93 -10.91 -13.84 0.73
C ASP A 93 -10.74 -15.11 1.58
N LYS A 94 -11.63 -16.10 1.41
CA LYS A 94 -11.61 -17.35 2.17
C LYS A 94 -10.51 -18.30 1.67
N PRO A 95 -10.09 -19.29 2.50
CA PRO A 95 -9.11 -20.31 2.12
C PRO A 95 -9.51 -21.08 0.84
N TYR A 96 -8.59 -21.83 0.24
CA TYR A 96 -8.78 -22.62 -0.99
C TYR A 96 -8.97 -21.78 -2.27
N PHE A 97 -8.27 -20.64 -2.35
CA PHE A 97 -8.31 -19.76 -3.53
C PHE A 97 -7.88 -20.48 -4.82
N GLU A 98 -6.74 -21.16 -4.79
CA GLU A 98 -6.21 -21.91 -5.93
C GLU A 98 -7.21 -22.95 -6.45
N TYR A 99 -7.75 -23.78 -5.57
CA TYR A 99 -8.76 -24.78 -5.92
C TYR A 99 -10.03 -24.17 -6.55
N ARG A 100 -10.46 -22.97 -6.11
CA ARG A 100 -11.57 -22.27 -6.79
C ARG A 100 -11.19 -21.84 -8.21
N LEU A 101 -9.96 -21.40 -8.44
CA LEU A 101 -9.48 -21.08 -9.79
C LEU A 101 -9.42 -22.33 -10.68
N GLU A 102 -8.96 -23.45 -10.13
CA GLU A 102 -8.93 -24.74 -10.84
C GLU A 102 -10.33 -25.19 -11.24
N LEU A 103 -11.30 -25.14 -10.32
CA LEU A 103 -12.70 -25.44 -10.63
C LEU A 103 -13.25 -24.52 -11.71
N LEU A 104 -12.98 -23.22 -11.62
CA LEU A 104 -13.43 -22.27 -12.63
C LEU A 104 -12.85 -22.62 -14.00
N LYS A 105 -11.53 -22.88 -14.06
CA LYS A 105 -10.82 -23.25 -15.28
C LYS A 105 -11.28 -24.60 -15.85
N LYS A 106 -11.68 -25.54 -14.99
CA LYS A 106 -12.20 -26.86 -15.37
C LYS A 106 -13.56 -26.74 -16.08
N TRP A 107 -14.46 -25.93 -15.55
CA TRP A 107 -15.83 -25.82 -16.04
C TRP A 107 -16.02 -24.78 -17.13
N MET A 108 -15.21 -23.73 -17.14
CA MET A 108 -15.29 -22.65 -18.11
C MET A 108 -14.59 -23.04 -19.43
N PRO A 109 -15.18 -22.74 -20.60
CA PRO A 109 -14.48 -22.86 -21.87
C PRO A 109 -13.14 -22.15 -21.84
N HIS A 110 -12.11 -22.81 -22.38
CA HIS A 110 -10.76 -22.29 -22.36
C HIS A 110 -10.65 -20.86 -22.94
N GLU A 111 -11.32 -20.60 -24.05
CA GLU A 111 -11.33 -19.28 -24.69
C GLU A 111 -11.92 -18.19 -23.79
N SER A 112 -13.04 -18.47 -23.13
CA SER A 112 -13.66 -17.55 -22.17
C SER A 112 -12.77 -17.31 -20.96
N TYR A 113 -12.15 -18.36 -20.41
CA TYR A 113 -11.22 -18.22 -19.29
C TYR A 113 -10.02 -17.34 -19.68
N GLN A 114 -9.40 -17.61 -20.83
CA GLN A 114 -8.30 -16.82 -21.37
C GLN A 114 -8.71 -15.35 -21.62
N LYS A 115 -9.92 -15.13 -22.14
CA LYS A 115 -10.47 -13.79 -22.35
C LYS A 115 -10.64 -13.04 -21.02
N LEU A 116 -11.14 -13.70 -19.98
CA LEU A 116 -11.34 -13.09 -18.66
C LEU A 116 -10.02 -12.80 -17.94
N ILE A 117 -9.00 -13.66 -18.02
CA ILE A 117 -7.69 -13.34 -17.39
C ILE A 117 -6.96 -12.17 -18.10
N ARG A 118 -7.32 -11.89 -19.37
CA ARG A 118 -6.86 -10.71 -20.12
C ARG A 118 -7.70 -9.47 -19.85
N SER A 119 -8.96 -9.63 -19.42
CA SER A 119 -9.86 -8.49 -19.29
C SER A 119 -9.30 -7.55 -18.24
N LYS A 120 -9.11 -6.30 -18.66
CA LYS A 120 -8.84 -5.22 -17.74
C LYS A 120 -10.19 -4.74 -17.30
N ASP A 121 -10.68 -5.29 -16.20
CA ASP A 121 -11.99 -4.91 -15.75
C ASP A 121 -11.95 -3.44 -15.34
N ASP A 122 -12.87 -2.66 -15.88
CA ASP A 122 -13.10 -1.27 -15.50
C ASP A 122 -13.89 -1.22 -14.18
N VAL A 123 -13.54 -2.13 -13.26
CA VAL A 123 -14.23 -2.26 -11.98
C VAL A 123 -14.02 -0.96 -11.23
N THR A 124 -15.10 -0.20 -11.19
CA THR A 124 -15.28 1.03 -10.42
C THR A 124 -15.33 0.64 -8.94
N LEU A 125 -14.25 0.10 -8.38
CA LEU A 125 -14.10 0.10 -6.94
C LEU A 125 -14.13 1.58 -6.53
N HIS A 126 -14.97 1.92 -5.56
CA HIS A 126 -15.18 3.28 -5.03
C HIS A 126 -13.91 3.91 -4.39
N PHE A 127 -12.71 3.44 -4.74
CA PHE A 127 -11.44 4.10 -4.46
C PHE A 127 -11.06 4.99 -5.66
N PRO A 128 -11.25 6.32 -5.58
CA PRO A 128 -11.14 7.23 -6.74
C PRO A 128 -9.70 7.55 -7.16
N LEU A 129 -8.69 6.88 -6.58
CA LEU A 129 -7.31 7.31 -6.68
C LEU A 129 -6.43 6.10 -7.03
N LEU A 130 -6.31 5.81 -8.32
CA LEU A 130 -5.02 5.71 -9.05
C LEU A 130 -4.98 4.69 -10.20
N PHE A 131 -5.94 3.78 -10.35
CA PHE A 131 -5.76 2.71 -11.33
C PHE A 131 -7.01 2.35 -12.11
N ASP A 132 -7.19 3.05 -13.23
CA ASP A 132 -8.03 2.55 -14.32
C ASP A 132 -7.42 1.23 -14.82
N ALA A 133 -8.29 0.22 -14.95
CA ALA A 133 -7.99 -1.13 -15.44
C ALA A 133 -7.04 -1.98 -14.56
N ARG A 134 -7.60 -2.98 -13.86
CA ARG A 134 -6.84 -4.04 -13.15
C ARG A 134 -7.03 -5.37 -13.84
N THR A 135 -5.94 -6.13 -13.99
CA THR A 135 -6.04 -7.52 -14.40
C THR A 135 -6.48 -8.39 -13.22
N PRO A 136 -7.08 -9.57 -13.46
CA PRO A 136 -7.43 -10.52 -12.40
C PRO A 136 -6.25 -10.86 -11.49
N LEU A 137 -5.04 -10.99 -12.03
CA LEU A 137 -3.83 -11.22 -11.22
C LEU A 137 -3.55 -10.06 -10.24
N MET A 138 -3.70 -8.80 -10.67
CA MET A 138 -3.58 -7.64 -9.78
C MET A 138 -4.65 -7.66 -8.67
N CYS A 139 -5.88 -8.00 -9.03
CA CYS A 139 -6.98 -8.14 -8.07
C CYS A 139 -6.68 -9.25 -7.06
N ALA A 140 -6.13 -10.39 -7.49
CA ALA A 140 -5.71 -11.46 -6.58
C ALA A 140 -4.65 -10.96 -5.60
N PHE A 141 -3.61 -10.27 -6.10
CA PHE A 141 -2.62 -9.62 -5.24
C PHE A 141 -3.20 -8.58 -4.30
N TYR A 142 -4.36 -8.00 -4.58
CA TYR A 142 -5.05 -7.12 -3.65
C TYR A 142 -5.87 -7.90 -2.60
N PHE A 143 -6.77 -8.80 -3.01
CA PHE A 143 -7.77 -9.43 -2.14
C PHE A 143 -7.26 -10.65 -1.35
N GLN A 144 -6.47 -11.52 -1.98
CA GLN A 144 -6.16 -12.86 -1.44
C GLN A 144 -5.06 -12.91 -0.39
N GLN A 145 -5.32 -13.40 0.82
CA GLN A 145 -4.30 -13.35 1.88
C GLN A 145 -2.97 -14.04 1.54
N GLU A 146 -3.04 -15.13 0.77
CA GLU A 146 -1.93 -15.93 0.30
C GLU A 146 -2.23 -16.36 -1.14
N ILE A 147 -1.20 -16.36 -2.00
CA ILE A 147 -1.32 -16.77 -3.41
C ILE A 147 -0.14 -17.70 -3.68
N SER A 148 -0.45 -18.92 -4.10
CA SER A 148 0.51 -19.94 -4.50
C SER A 148 1.08 -19.66 -5.89
N ASP A 149 2.18 -20.33 -6.23
CA ASP A 149 2.73 -20.33 -7.59
C ASP A 149 1.69 -20.76 -8.62
N ASP A 150 0.95 -21.82 -8.30
CA ASP A 150 -0.08 -22.39 -9.16
C ASP A 150 -1.22 -21.40 -9.38
N ALA A 151 -1.66 -20.67 -8.34
CA ALA A 151 -2.66 -19.61 -8.48
C ALA A 151 -2.17 -18.44 -9.35
N VAL A 152 -0.88 -18.08 -9.27
CA VAL A 152 -0.31 -17.08 -10.18
C VAL A 152 -0.32 -17.60 -11.62
N GLU A 153 0.07 -18.85 -11.83
CA GLU A 153 0.07 -19.48 -13.15
C GLU A 153 -1.33 -19.60 -13.75
N LEU A 154 -2.36 -19.87 -12.93
CA LEU A 154 -3.75 -19.93 -13.34
C LEU A 154 -4.32 -18.57 -13.76
N LEU A 155 -3.72 -17.46 -13.32
CA LEU A 155 -4.15 -16.09 -13.63
C LEU A 155 -3.26 -15.36 -14.64
N LEU A 156 -2.19 -16.01 -15.10
CA LEU A 156 -1.26 -15.46 -16.06
C LEU A 156 -1.70 -15.83 -17.49
N PRO A 157 -2.02 -14.86 -18.35
CA PRO A 157 -2.34 -15.15 -19.75
C PRO A 157 -1.22 -15.90 -20.44
N GLU A 158 -1.56 -16.85 -21.31
CA GLU A 158 -0.57 -17.77 -21.89
C GLU A 158 0.51 -17.06 -22.70
N GLU A 159 0.12 -16.05 -23.49
CA GLU A 159 1.04 -15.20 -24.25
C GLU A 159 2.02 -14.43 -23.37
N HIS A 160 1.70 -14.27 -22.09
CA HIS A 160 2.50 -13.50 -21.14
C HIS A 160 3.35 -14.37 -20.20
N LYS A 161 3.25 -15.70 -20.30
CA LYS A 161 4.07 -16.61 -19.48
C LYS A 161 5.57 -16.46 -19.77
N THR A 162 5.92 -16.15 -21.01
CA THR A 162 7.31 -15.97 -21.46
C THR A 162 7.65 -14.53 -21.79
N ASP A 163 6.68 -13.62 -21.67
CA ASP A 163 6.85 -12.21 -22.03
C ASP A 163 7.37 -11.42 -20.83
N PRO A 164 8.66 -11.01 -20.82
CA PRO A 164 9.18 -10.14 -19.78
C PRO A 164 8.38 -8.83 -19.74
N ALA A 165 7.89 -8.36 -20.90
CA ALA A 165 7.19 -7.10 -21.03
C ALA A 165 5.85 -7.09 -20.30
N PHE A 166 5.23 -8.24 -20.01
CA PHE A 166 4.04 -8.31 -19.16
C PHE A 166 4.34 -7.97 -17.70
N TRP A 167 5.50 -8.45 -17.21
CA TRP A 167 6.00 -8.11 -15.89
C TRP A 167 6.59 -6.69 -15.87
N GLU A 168 7.10 -6.22 -17.01
CA GLU A 168 7.48 -4.82 -17.23
C GLU A 168 6.27 -3.90 -17.42
N MET A 169 5.08 -4.42 -17.79
CA MET A 169 3.87 -3.66 -18.10
C MET A 169 3.35 -3.01 -16.82
N LYS A 170 3.94 -1.84 -16.59
CA LYS A 170 3.62 -0.80 -15.62
C LYS A 170 3.29 -1.39 -14.25
N THR A 171 4.31 -1.42 -13.37
CA THR A 171 4.30 -0.83 -12.01
C THR A 171 3.15 -1.19 -11.05
N LYS A 172 1.90 -1.24 -11.51
CA LYS A 172 0.66 -1.65 -10.84
C LYS A 172 0.66 -3.11 -10.35
N VAL A 173 1.10 -4.10 -11.13
CA VAL A 173 1.12 -5.53 -10.66
C VAL A 173 2.03 -5.65 -9.44
N LEU A 174 3.25 -5.15 -9.59
CA LEU A 174 4.23 -5.04 -8.51
C LEU A 174 3.63 -4.20 -7.37
N TYR A 175 3.07 -3.01 -7.62
CA TYR A 175 2.42 -2.17 -6.61
C TYR A 175 1.41 -2.94 -5.74
N PHE A 176 0.48 -3.68 -6.34
CA PHE A 176 -0.50 -4.45 -5.59
C PHE A 176 0.13 -5.62 -4.82
N PHE A 177 1.12 -6.28 -5.42
CA PHE A 177 1.90 -7.32 -4.77
C PHE A 177 2.60 -6.82 -3.50
N PHE A 178 3.34 -5.72 -3.57
CA PHE A 178 4.06 -5.19 -2.40
C PHE A 178 3.16 -4.46 -1.40
N LYS A 179 2.08 -3.80 -1.84
CA LYS A 179 1.09 -3.24 -0.91
C LYS A 179 0.47 -4.32 -0.03
N LYS A 180 0.24 -5.53 -0.56
CA LYS A 180 -0.20 -6.67 0.25
C LYS A 180 0.83 -7.09 1.26
N ILE A 181 2.09 -7.24 0.85
CA ILE A 181 3.21 -7.57 1.75
C ILE A 181 3.30 -6.56 2.91
N GLN A 182 3.23 -5.26 2.58
CA GLN A 182 3.25 -4.15 3.54
C GLN A 182 2.09 -4.23 4.56
N SER A 183 0.87 -4.52 4.11
CA SER A 183 -0.32 -4.53 4.97
C SER A 183 -0.34 -5.68 5.99
N LYS A 184 0.47 -6.74 5.78
CA LYS A 184 0.39 -7.97 6.60
C LYS A 184 1.71 -8.43 7.23
N ASN A 185 2.82 -7.74 7.01
CA ASN A 185 4.12 -8.05 7.63
C ASN A 185 4.57 -9.52 7.42
N LYS A 186 4.22 -10.10 6.26
CA LYS A 186 4.49 -11.50 5.91
C LYS A 186 5.67 -11.59 4.94
N LYS A 187 6.61 -12.52 5.21
CA LYS A 187 7.71 -12.84 4.28
C LYS A 187 7.19 -13.54 3.03
N ILE A 188 7.65 -13.15 1.84
CA ILE A 188 7.44 -13.94 0.62
C ILE A 188 8.15 -15.30 0.79
N LYS A 189 7.37 -16.38 0.87
CA LYS A 189 7.93 -17.75 0.87
C LYS A 189 8.23 -18.28 -0.53
N ASN A 190 7.70 -17.63 -1.57
CA ASN A 190 7.82 -18.06 -2.95
C ASN A 190 9.22 -17.76 -3.53
N LYS A 191 9.97 -18.79 -3.94
CA LYS A 191 11.34 -18.65 -4.45
C LYS A 191 11.38 -18.18 -5.90
N LYS A 192 10.43 -18.60 -6.75
CA LYS A 192 10.41 -18.28 -8.19
C LYS A 192 10.03 -16.82 -8.42
N ILE A 193 9.00 -16.33 -7.72
CA ILE A 193 8.63 -14.91 -7.70
C ILE A 193 9.79 -14.07 -7.16
N ARG A 194 10.45 -14.52 -6.08
CA ARG A 194 11.64 -13.82 -5.56
C ARG A 194 12.78 -13.75 -6.57
N ILE A 195 13.07 -14.83 -7.29
CA ILE A 195 14.13 -14.85 -8.31
C ILE A 195 13.78 -13.95 -9.49
N SER A 196 12.56 -14.04 -10.03
CA SER A 196 12.11 -13.16 -11.13
C SER A 196 12.11 -11.68 -10.72
N MET A 197 11.77 -11.38 -9.46
CA MET A 197 11.87 -10.02 -8.91
C MET A 197 13.32 -9.54 -8.74
N LEU A 198 14.22 -10.40 -8.25
CA LEU A 198 15.63 -10.07 -8.08
C LEU A 198 16.31 -9.85 -9.45
N GLN A 199 16.00 -10.69 -10.43
CA GLN A 199 16.47 -10.54 -11.81
C GLN A 199 15.92 -9.25 -12.45
N PHE A 200 14.67 -8.89 -12.18
CA PHE A 200 14.08 -7.61 -12.62
C PHE A 200 14.78 -6.41 -11.97
N LEU A 201 15.01 -6.44 -10.66
CA LEU A 201 15.72 -5.38 -9.95
C LEU A 201 17.15 -5.25 -10.46
N GLU A 202 17.88 -6.37 -10.54
CA GLU A 202 19.25 -6.43 -11.06
C GLU A 202 19.33 -5.85 -12.49
N TRP A 203 18.40 -6.17 -13.37
CA TRP A 203 18.31 -5.61 -14.71
C TRP A 203 18.03 -4.09 -14.72
N GLN A 204 17.09 -3.62 -13.88
CA GLN A 204 16.82 -2.18 -13.72
C GLN A 204 18.02 -1.40 -13.16
N PHE A 205 18.84 -2.03 -12.32
CA PHE A 205 20.06 -1.44 -11.80
C PHE A 205 21.24 -1.54 -12.78
N HIS A 206 21.29 -2.52 -13.68
CA HIS A 206 22.43 -2.69 -14.58
C HIS A 206 22.54 -1.55 -15.63
N ASP A 207 21.44 -0.84 -15.92
CA ASP A 207 21.39 0.35 -16.79
C ASP A 207 21.44 1.67 -15.99
N TYR A 208 22.41 1.83 -15.07
CA TYR A 208 22.66 3.04 -14.27
C TYR A 208 22.93 4.31 -15.14
N LYS A 209 21.85 4.90 -15.67
CA LYS A 209 21.73 6.29 -16.16
C LYS A 209 20.54 7.03 -15.53
N LEU A 210 19.94 6.48 -14.47
CA LEU A 210 18.70 7.01 -13.88
C LEU A 210 18.87 8.15 -12.86
N ILE A 211 20.08 8.67 -12.62
CA ILE A 211 20.33 9.76 -11.64
C ILE A 211 20.82 11.04 -12.33
N SER A 212 20.26 11.37 -13.50
CA SER A 212 20.60 12.62 -14.22
C SER A 212 19.44 13.31 -14.95
N ALA A 213 18.22 12.79 -14.94
CA ALA A 213 17.10 13.42 -15.65
C ALA A 213 16.12 14.05 -14.65
N LYS A 214 15.98 15.38 -14.72
CA LYS A 214 15.33 16.21 -13.71
C LYS A 214 13.80 16.10 -13.64
N ASP A 215 13.08 15.55 -14.62
CA ASP A 215 11.67 15.96 -14.76
C ASP A 215 10.57 14.87 -14.95
N GLU A 216 10.84 13.56 -15.04
CA GLU A 216 9.75 12.57 -15.22
C GLU A 216 9.91 11.25 -14.44
N VAL A 217 10.41 11.33 -13.20
CA VAL A 217 10.72 10.16 -12.37
C VAL A 217 9.71 9.75 -11.25
N PRO A 218 8.41 10.13 -11.21
CA PRO A 218 7.59 9.73 -10.05
C PRO A 218 7.32 8.23 -9.96
N PHE A 219 7.09 7.55 -11.10
CA PHE A 219 6.40 6.26 -11.11
C PHE A 219 7.30 5.03 -11.09
N THR A 220 8.44 5.07 -11.81
CA THR A 220 9.49 4.05 -11.75
C THR A 220 10.11 4.03 -10.35
N ILE A 221 10.35 5.20 -9.76
CA ILE A 221 10.69 5.28 -8.34
C ILE A 221 9.56 4.65 -7.55
N HIS A 222 8.27 4.97 -7.76
CA HIS A 222 7.12 4.39 -7.01
C HIS A 222 7.01 2.86 -7.03
N CYS A 223 7.63 2.19 -8.00
CA CYS A 223 7.68 0.73 -8.04
C CYS A 223 8.99 0.14 -7.58
N LEU A 224 10.09 0.90 -7.64
CA LEU A 224 11.25 0.67 -6.78
C LEU A 224 10.90 0.85 -5.28
N TYR A 225 10.05 1.83 -4.90
CA TYR A 225 9.48 2.08 -3.55
C TYR A 225 8.80 0.85 -2.94
N ILE A 226 8.39 -0.07 -3.81
CA ILE A 226 7.46 -1.14 -3.56
C ILE A 226 8.23 -2.46 -3.68
N CYS A 227 9.01 -2.63 -4.76
CA CYS A 227 9.96 -3.74 -4.92
C CYS A 227 11.06 -3.83 -3.87
N LEU A 228 11.52 -2.68 -3.36
CA LEU A 228 12.60 -2.61 -2.37
C LEU A 228 12.10 -2.65 -0.91
N PHE A 229 10.79 -2.72 -0.69
CA PHE A 229 10.18 -2.76 0.65
C PHE A 229 10.40 -4.11 1.36
N ASP A 230 10.78 -5.16 0.61
CA ASP A 230 10.84 -6.54 1.11
C ASP A 230 12.27 -7.07 1.38
N CYS A 231 13.30 -6.24 1.16
CA CYS A 231 14.68 -6.53 1.55
C CYS A 231 15.14 -5.51 2.60
N THR A 232 14.99 -5.89 3.87
CA THR A 232 15.44 -5.24 5.11
C THR A 232 14.86 -3.86 5.50
N LEU A 233 14.67 -3.73 6.83
CA LEU A 233 14.23 -2.57 7.62
C LEU A 233 15.03 -1.26 7.36
N GLU A 234 16.07 -1.37 6.55
CA GLU A 234 17.15 -0.44 6.27
C GLU A 234 16.82 0.46 5.07
N LEU A 235 15.95 0.01 4.15
CA LEU A 235 15.50 0.75 2.96
C LEU A 235 14.28 1.68 3.20
N TYR A 236 13.48 1.45 4.25
CA TYR A 236 12.42 2.38 4.68
C TYR A 236 12.95 3.80 4.96
N LEU A 237 14.21 3.87 5.39
CA LEU A 237 14.90 5.11 5.74
C LEU A 237 15.40 5.84 4.48
N ILE A 238 15.85 5.10 3.46
CA ILE A 238 16.12 5.63 2.12
C ILE A 238 14.85 6.22 1.47
N LEU A 239 13.66 5.71 1.81
CA LEU A 239 12.39 6.14 1.20
C LEU A 239 11.81 7.42 1.81
N GLN A 240 11.99 7.69 3.11
CA GLN A 240 11.59 8.99 3.69
C GLN A 240 12.41 10.17 3.14
N CYS A 241 13.62 9.90 2.65
CA CYS A 241 14.55 10.90 2.11
C CYS A 241 14.05 11.64 0.87
N VAL A 242 13.22 10.95 0.10
CA VAL A 242 12.61 11.51 -1.11
C VAL A 242 11.38 12.36 -0.75
N VAL A 243 10.72 12.08 0.37
CA VAL A 243 9.58 12.85 0.89
C VAL A 243 10.05 14.12 1.62
N TYR A 244 11.14 14.03 2.38
CA TYR A 244 11.78 15.17 3.03
C TYR A 244 12.87 15.70 2.12
N GLU A 245 12.54 16.68 1.29
CA GLU A 245 13.47 17.19 0.28
C GLU A 245 14.89 17.46 0.83
N GLY A 246 15.87 16.71 0.33
CA GLY A 246 17.29 16.83 0.72
C GLY A 246 17.69 16.08 2.00
N CYS A 247 16.79 15.32 2.62
CA CYS A 247 17.10 14.44 3.74
C CYS A 247 17.76 13.17 3.19
N GLY A 248 18.93 12.78 3.69
CA GLY A 248 19.63 11.55 3.25
C GLY A 248 19.21 10.31 4.06
N PRO A 249 19.40 9.07 3.55
CA PRO A 249 18.93 7.82 4.16
C PRO A 249 19.18 7.70 5.66
N LEU A 250 20.39 8.11 6.04
CA LEU A 250 20.84 8.12 7.41
C LEU A 250 20.05 9.10 8.28
N MET A 251 19.70 10.30 7.78
CA MET A 251 18.91 11.27 8.55
C MET A 251 17.51 10.74 8.88
N CYS A 252 16.85 10.11 7.91
CA CYS A 252 15.57 9.46 8.15
C CYS A 252 15.70 8.31 9.15
N ALA A 253 16.80 7.55 9.11
CA ALA A 253 17.10 6.51 10.10
C ALA A 253 16.98 7.04 11.53
N PHE A 254 17.62 8.17 11.76
CA PHE A 254 17.61 8.85 13.05
C PHE A 254 16.26 9.51 13.35
N HIS A 255 15.53 9.99 12.33
CA HIS A 255 14.21 10.60 12.50
C HIS A 255 13.12 9.64 12.98
N ASP A 256 13.14 8.42 12.48
CA ASP A 256 12.02 7.48 12.64
C ASP A 256 12.28 6.39 13.66
N LYS A 257 13.52 5.91 13.77
CA LYS A 257 13.84 4.76 14.62
C LYS A 257 14.08 5.18 16.06
N GLU A 258 13.56 4.38 16.98
CA GLU A 258 13.88 4.52 18.41
C GLU A 258 15.39 4.32 18.64
N THR A 259 15.96 3.30 18.01
CA THR A 259 17.39 3.01 18.01
C THR A 259 17.88 2.76 16.60
N VAL A 260 19.08 3.25 16.28
CA VAL A 260 19.81 2.95 15.05
C VAL A 260 20.88 1.93 15.41
N SER A 261 20.88 0.75 14.75
CA SER A 261 21.85 -0.31 15.05
C SER A 261 23.17 -0.10 14.30
N GLY A 262 24.23 -0.80 14.70
CA GLY A 262 25.52 -0.71 14.03
C GLY A 262 25.46 -1.23 12.59
N GLU A 263 24.75 -2.33 12.36
CA GLU A 263 24.56 -2.92 11.02
C GLU A 263 23.90 -1.93 10.07
N LEU A 264 22.86 -1.23 10.54
CA LEU A 264 22.19 -0.18 9.79
C LEU A 264 23.11 1.01 9.49
N MET A 265 24.01 1.37 10.41
CA MET A 265 25.01 2.41 10.16
C MET A 265 26.00 1.98 9.07
N GLU A 266 26.56 0.78 9.18
CA GLU A 266 27.50 0.22 8.19
C GLU A 266 26.88 0.17 6.79
N LEU A 267 25.58 -0.11 6.70
CA LEU A 267 24.89 -0.15 5.42
C LEU A 267 24.62 1.25 4.83
N LEU A 268 24.18 2.19 5.66
CA LEU A 268 23.71 3.50 5.18
C LEU A 268 24.84 4.52 4.94
N ILE A 269 26.05 4.24 5.43
CA ILE A 269 27.21 5.11 5.23
C ILE A 269 28.03 4.54 4.06
N PRO A 270 28.09 5.23 2.91
CA PRO A 270 28.99 4.82 1.83
C PRO A 270 30.43 4.79 2.31
N GLU A 271 31.18 3.76 1.95
CA GLU A 271 32.56 3.56 2.42
C GLU A 271 33.44 4.78 2.11
N GLN A 272 33.29 5.36 0.92
CA GLN A 272 33.98 6.57 0.47
C GLN A 272 33.60 7.84 1.26
N SER A 273 32.47 7.84 1.96
CA SER A 273 31.94 9.01 2.69
C SER A 273 32.24 8.97 4.18
N ARG A 274 32.84 7.89 4.71
CA ARG A 274 33.10 7.74 6.15
C ARG A 274 33.96 8.87 6.73
N TYR A 275 34.90 9.38 5.96
CA TYR A 275 35.80 10.47 6.36
C TYR A 275 35.50 11.80 5.66
N ASP A 276 34.43 11.86 4.86
CA ASP A 276 34.04 13.06 4.13
C ASP A 276 33.19 13.96 5.04
N SER A 277 33.74 15.10 5.46
CA SER A 277 33.04 16.08 6.28
C SER A 277 31.75 16.59 5.61
N SER A 278 31.71 16.66 4.28
CA SER A 278 30.54 17.18 3.56
C SER A 278 29.32 16.26 3.66
N PHE A 279 29.54 14.94 3.72
CA PHE A 279 28.50 13.95 3.98
C PHE A 279 27.93 14.10 5.40
N TRP A 280 28.79 14.19 6.42
CA TRP A 280 28.36 14.25 7.81
C TRP A 280 27.72 15.58 8.19
N GLU A 281 28.16 16.66 7.56
CA GLU A 281 27.66 18.02 7.77
C GLU A 281 26.57 18.42 6.78
N MET A 282 26.10 17.48 5.95
CA MET A 282 25.00 17.73 5.03
C MET A 282 23.76 18.21 5.77
N LYS A 283 22.97 19.05 5.10
CA LYS A 283 21.71 19.59 5.60
C LYS A 283 20.61 19.31 4.59
N ASP A 284 19.42 19.03 5.09
CA ASP A 284 18.23 19.00 4.24
C ASP A 284 17.87 20.43 3.75
N LYS A 285 16.85 20.54 2.90
CA LYS A 285 16.40 21.86 2.39
C LYS A 285 15.86 22.79 3.49
N ARG A 286 15.52 22.27 4.67
CA ARG A 286 15.08 23.04 5.85
C ARG A 286 16.25 23.42 6.76
N GLY A 287 17.48 23.05 6.40
CA GLY A 287 18.68 23.28 7.21
C GLY A 287 18.87 22.27 8.34
N GLY A 288 18.08 21.20 8.40
CA GLY A 288 18.17 20.13 9.38
C GLY A 288 19.41 19.27 9.13
N SER A 289 20.28 19.17 10.15
CA SER A 289 21.48 18.32 10.12
C SER A 289 21.20 16.93 10.67
N LEU A 290 22.09 15.98 10.40
CA LEU A 290 21.98 14.61 10.92
C LEU A 290 21.94 14.57 12.46
N LEU A 291 22.70 15.45 13.12
CA LEU A 291 22.66 15.61 14.56
C LEU A 291 21.28 16.09 15.04
N LEU A 292 20.66 17.03 14.32
CA LEU A 292 19.31 17.50 14.66
C LEU A 292 18.31 16.34 14.57
N TYR A 293 18.38 15.53 13.52
CA TYR A 293 17.50 14.36 13.36
C TYR A 293 17.67 13.31 14.47
N ALA A 294 18.90 13.10 14.96
CA ALA A 294 19.16 12.19 16.08
C ALA A 294 18.50 12.66 17.40
N ILE A 295 18.34 13.97 17.57
CA ILE A 295 17.79 14.61 18.78
C ILE A 295 16.28 14.82 18.67
N TRP A 296 15.80 15.23 17.49
CA TRP A 296 14.42 15.71 17.29
C TRP A 296 13.39 14.59 17.18
N ASN A 297 13.82 13.35 17.03
CA ASN A 297 12.91 12.21 17.07
C ASN A 297 12.24 12.13 18.47
N SER A 298 10.92 12.30 18.49
CA SER A 298 10.07 12.42 19.69
C SER A 298 10.00 11.14 20.54
N ARG A 299 10.52 10.03 20.01
CA ARG A 299 10.57 8.76 20.74
C ARG A 299 11.70 8.76 21.76
N HIS A 300 11.57 7.89 22.76
CA HIS A 300 12.59 7.65 23.78
C HIS A 300 13.93 7.19 23.12
N TYR A 301 15.03 7.23 23.88
CA TYR A 301 16.39 6.80 23.45
C TYR A 301 17.26 7.79 22.64
N CYS A 302 17.04 9.10 22.79
CA CYS A 302 17.95 10.12 22.25
C CYS A 302 19.43 9.85 22.58
N THR A 303 19.75 9.46 23.82
CA THR A 303 21.13 9.14 24.23
C THR A 303 21.73 7.96 23.46
N ALA A 304 20.94 6.93 23.14
CA ALA A 304 21.42 5.77 22.38
C ALA A 304 21.73 6.15 20.93
N ARG A 305 20.83 6.95 20.30
CA ARG A 305 21.06 7.50 18.96
C ARG A 305 22.31 8.38 18.92
N LEU A 306 22.47 9.29 19.86
CA LEU A 306 23.66 10.15 19.94
C LEU A 306 24.96 9.36 20.12
N LYS A 307 24.95 8.32 20.96
CA LYS A 307 26.10 7.41 21.12
C LYS A 307 26.42 6.68 19.83
N MET A 308 25.40 6.20 19.11
CA MET A 308 25.60 5.53 17.82
C MET A 308 26.16 6.50 16.78
N LEU A 309 25.59 7.69 16.66
CA LEU A 309 26.07 8.72 15.74
C LEU A 309 27.52 9.11 16.03
N LYS A 310 27.86 9.35 17.31
CA LYS A 310 29.22 9.70 17.73
C LYS A 310 30.24 8.59 17.44
N ARG A 311 29.82 7.32 17.47
CA ARG A 311 30.72 6.18 17.18
C ARG A 311 31.19 6.16 15.72
N TYR A 312 30.36 6.62 14.80
CA TYR A 312 30.61 6.51 13.35
C TYR A 312 31.06 7.83 12.71
N MET A 313 30.61 8.98 13.25
CA MET A 313 30.95 10.30 12.73
C MET A 313 32.34 10.74 13.20
N PRO A 314 33.18 11.32 12.32
CA PRO A 314 34.45 11.94 12.72
C PRO A 314 34.25 12.98 13.85
N GLU A 315 35.13 12.97 14.85
CA GLU A 315 34.97 13.82 16.05
C GLU A 315 34.91 15.31 15.70
N GLU A 316 35.68 15.77 14.70
CA GLU A 316 35.67 17.17 14.25
C GLU A 316 34.29 17.60 13.71
N SER A 317 33.68 16.81 12.81
CA SER A 317 32.34 17.07 12.29
C SER A 317 31.28 16.99 13.40
N PHE A 318 31.42 16.04 14.33
CA PHE A 318 30.50 15.93 15.47
C PHE A 318 30.55 17.18 16.36
N GLN A 319 31.74 17.63 16.77
CA GLN A 319 31.93 18.84 17.58
C GLN A 319 31.39 20.09 16.88
N LYS A 320 31.66 20.23 15.58
CA LYS A 320 31.15 21.34 14.77
C LYS A 320 29.62 21.38 14.76
N LEU A 321 28.96 20.24 14.56
CA LEU A 321 27.50 20.15 14.60
C LEU A 321 26.93 20.45 15.99
N VAL A 322 27.61 20.04 17.07
CA VAL A 322 27.21 20.38 18.46
C VAL A 322 27.28 21.89 18.69
N VAL A 323 28.35 22.56 18.28
CA VAL A 323 28.48 24.02 18.40
C VAL A 323 27.37 24.73 17.62
N LEU A 324 27.10 24.30 16.38
CA LEU A 324 26.01 24.86 15.56
C LEU A 324 24.64 24.66 16.20
N LEU A 325 24.39 23.49 16.81
CA LEU A 325 23.14 23.23 17.52
C LEU A 325 22.99 24.12 18.76
N LEU A 326 24.06 24.31 19.54
CA LEU A 326 24.04 25.20 20.71
C LEU A 326 23.77 26.66 20.30
N LEU A 327 24.39 27.13 19.21
CA LEU A 327 24.11 28.44 18.65
C LEU A 327 22.66 28.55 18.17
N PHE A 328 22.13 27.54 17.49
CA PHE A 328 20.73 27.50 17.07
C PHE A 328 19.77 27.57 18.27
N CYS A 329 20.02 26.79 19.32
CA CYS A 329 19.25 26.83 20.56
C CYS A 329 19.34 28.19 21.27
N ALA A 330 20.52 28.80 21.33
CA ALA A 330 20.70 30.14 21.91
C ALA A 330 19.91 31.20 21.13
N CYS A 331 19.99 31.19 19.80
CA CYS A 331 19.23 32.09 18.93
C CYS A 331 17.72 31.89 19.08
N HIS A 332 17.25 30.64 19.11
CA HIS A 332 15.83 30.33 19.28
C HIS A 332 15.34 30.76 20.67
N PHE A 333 16.15 30.57 21.72
CA PHE A 333 15.84 31.03 23.08
C PHE A 333 15.73 32.55 23.14
N LEU A 334 16.70 33.28 22.56
CA LEU A 334 16.67 34.74 22.47
C LEU A 334 15.45 35.26 21.70
N SER A 335 15.03 34.58 20.62
CA SER A 335 13.84 34.92 19.84
C SER A 335 12.54 34.71 20.64
N ILE A 336 12.41 33.59 21.35
CA ILE A 336 11.27 33.36 22.27
C ILE A 336 11.25 34.44 23.35
N PHE A 337 12.42 34.75 23.93
CA PHE A 337 12.54 35.76 24.97
C PHE A 337 12.12 37.14 24.46
N ASP A 338 12.64 37.59 23.32
CA ASP A 338 12.23 38.86 22.70
C ASP A 338 10.71 38.91 22.43
N SER A 339 10.12 37.83 21.91
CA SER A 339 8.67 37.74 21.68
C SER A 339 7.87 37.82 22.99
N PHE A 340 8.35 37.18 24.06
CA PHE A 340 7.78 37.25 25.40
C PHE A 340 7.86 38.68 26.01
N PHE A 341 8.97 39.39 25.81
CA PHE A 341 9.09 40.78 26.27
C PHE A 341 8.21 41.74 25.46
N LYS A 342 8.11 41.55 24.14
CA LYS A 342 7.22 42.34 23.28
C LYS A 342 5.73 42.15 23.61
N THR A 343 5.31 40.94 23.96
CA THR A 343 3.93 40.67 24.38
C THR A 343 3.63 41.29 25.76
N ASN A 344 4.56 41.18 26.72
CA ASN A 344 4.40 41.80 28.03
C ASN A 344 4.39 43.34 28.01
N THR A 345 5.23 43.97 27.16
CA THR A 345 5.21 45.43 26.98
C THR A 345 3.92 45.91 26.32
N LYS A 346 3.41 45.20 25.31
CA LYS A 346 2.08 45.47 24.73
C LYS A 346 0.96 45.37 25.77
N GLN A 347 1.01 44.36 26.65
CA GLN A 347 0.01 44.18 27.69
C GLN A 347 0.10 45.28 28.77
N LYS A 348 1.30 45.68 29.20
CA LYS A 348 1.50 46.83 30.10
C LYS A 348 0.97 48.13 29.49
N ASN A 349 1.21 48.37 28.20
CA ASN A 349 0.71 49.57 27.51
C ASN A 349 -0.82 49.56 27.35
N LYS A 350 -1.44 48.39 27.15
CA LYS A 350 -2.90 48.24 27.12
C LYS A 350 -3.52 48.55 28.49
N THR A 351 -3.00 47.98 29.57
CA THR A 351 -3.47 48.25 30.93
C THR A 351 -3.24 49.71 31.34
N ALA A 352 -2.13 50.34 30.92
CA ALA A 352 -1.89 51.76 31.16
C ALA A 352 -2.92 52.65 30.44
N ARG A 353 -3.28 52.32 29.19
CA ARG A 353 -4.34 53.04 28.45
C ARG A 353 -5.72 52.86 29.10
N GLU A 354 -6.07 51.64 29.51
CA GLU A 354 -7.34 51.37 30.20
C GLU A 354 -7.44 52.12 31.53
N LYS A 355 -6.36 52.15 32.33
CA LYS A 355 -6.29 52.96 33.56
C LYS A 355 -6.41 54.46 33.28
N ALA A 356 -5.77 54.96 32.23
CA ALA A 356 -5.88 56.38 31.84
C ALA A 356 -7.31 56.76 31.40
N VAL A 357 -8.03 55.85 30.72
CA VAL A 357 -9.44 56.04 30.35
C VAL A 357 -10.33 56.07 31.60
N VAL A 358 -10.12 55.15 32.55
CA VAL A 358 -10.87 55.14 33.83
C VAL A 358 -10.59 56.40 34.66
N ILE A 359 -9.34 56.84 34.76
CA ILE A 359 -8.99 58.07 35.48
C ILE A 359 -9.64 59.30 34.82
N ARG A 360 -9.62 59.42 33.47
CA ARG A 360 -10.33 60.50 32.77
C ARG A 360 -11.83 60.46 33.01
N PHE A 361 -12.43 59.28 33.02
CA PHE A 361 -13.86 59.11 33.30
C PHE A 361 -14.21 59.54 34.73
N LEU A 362 -13.41 59.15 35.72
CA LEU A 362 -13.61 59.55 37.12
C LEU A 362 -13.44 61.07 37.32
N LEU A 363 -12.40 61.68 36.74
CA LEU A 363 -12.19 63.13 36.81
C LEU A 363 -13.27 63.95 36.11
N SER A 364 -13.95 63.39 35.10
CA SER A 364 -15.07 64.04 34.40
C SER A 364 -16.40 64.01 35.18
N ARG A 365 -16.48 63.25 36.28
CA ARG A 365 -17.68 63.17 37.13
C ARG A 365 -17.64 64.11 38.34
N GLU A 366 -16.48 64.69 38.65
CA GLU A 366 -16.29 65.60 39.79
C GLU A 366 -16.36 67.09 39.41
N ASN A 367 -16.49 67.41 38.11
CA ASN A 367 -16.89 68.71 37.59
C ASN A 367 -18.32 68.62 37.05
#